data_AF-A0A0G2E2F2-F1
#
_entry.id   AF-A0A0G2E2F2-F1
#
_cell.length_a   1.000
_cell.length_b   1.000
_cell.length_c   1.000
_cell.angle_alpha   90.00
_cell.angle_beta   90.00
_cell.angle_gamma   90.00
#
_symmetry.space_group_name_H-M   'P 1'
#
loop_
_entity.id
_entity.type
_entity.pdbx_description
1 polymer ?
#
loop_
_entity_poly.entity_id
_entity_poly.type
_entity_poly.pdbx_seq_one_letter_code
_entity_poly.pdbx_strand_id
1 'polypeptide(L)'
;MTSPCKRPAVLLAPRAAATRASCSISCNYEARRRGLHKLQLVKEAKRLCPDLVPSPVLQRGPSISLTRVSQVIVLGEDLTRFRNASKDLHRFLRQFSWNGRVWLDVTDQVDYNVSLLNANYLANAYFCLSKDDPTHGFAFDATQFAGNTYPASGELSSAANHDSLRLRLLLGSHLARHLRAELQNQKGYTATVGISTNKLLSKLAGNVQKPNGQTTLLPPYDTNATNFIDDHDIGKIPGIGFKLAQKLRGFVLQRAAAFSDGLLYGGTQEQVTAGDVGSAS
;
A
#
# COMPACT_ATOMS: atom_id res chain seq x y z
N MET A 1 1.77 -24.82 19.06
CA MET A 1 2.51 -23.72 19.70
C MET A 1 3.24 -22.94 18.61
N THR A 2 2.54 -21.98 18.01
CA THR A 2 3.04 -21.10 16.95
C THR A 2 3.94 -20.03 17.57
N SER A 3 5.16 -19.89 17.05
CA SER A 3 6.12 -18.91 17.55
C SER A 3 5.53 -17.49 17.50
N PRO A 4 5.40 -16.78 18.63
CA PRO A 4 4.94 -15.40 18.64
C PRO A 4 5.97 -14.54 17.90
N CYS A 5 5.48 -13.56 17.14
CA CYS A 5 6.29 -12.58 16.43
C CYS A 5 7.16 -11.81 17.45
N LYS A 6 8.36 -12.33 17.72
CA LYS A 6 9.31 -11.75 18.65
C LYS A 6 9.86 -10.45 18.06
N ARG A 7 9.41 -9.30 18.60
CA ARG A 7 10.17 -8.08 18.97
C ARG A 7 9.59 -6.76 18.40
N PRO A 8 8.75 -6.03 19.16
CA PRO A 8 8.28 -4.68 18.78
C PRO A 8 9.42 -3.64 18.64
N ALA A 9 10.51 -3.76 19.41
CA ALA A 9 11.64 -2.83 19.37
C ALA A 9 12.42 -2.83 18.03
N VAL A 10 12.29 -3.87 17.19
CA VAL A 10 13.05 -4.04 15.94
C VAL A 10 12.40 -3.27 14.76
N LEU A 11 11.13 -2.89 14.88
CA LEU A 11 10.41 -2.15 13.82
C LEU A 11 10.85 -0.68 13.73
N LEU A 12 11.33 -0.10 14.83
CA LEU A 12 11.67 1.32 14.98
C LEU A 12 13.12 1.66 14.56
N ALA A 13 13.96 0.66 14.26
CA ALA A 13 15.31 0.90 13.78
C ALA A 13 15.38 0.92 12.24
N PRO A 14 16.19 1.79 11.61
CA PRO A 14 16.43 1.75 10.16
C PRO A 14 16.95 0.38 9.69
N ARG A 15 16.41 -0.11 8.57
CA ARG A 15 16.78 -1.40 7.97
C ARG A 15 16.73 -1.32 6.45
N ALA A 16 17.65 -2.03 5.81
CA ALA A 16 17.67 -2.21 4.36
C ALA A 16 17.85 -3.70 4.02
N ALA A 17 17.41 -4.12 2.84
CA ALA A 17 17.81 -5.38 2.23
C ALA A 17 18.73 -5.05 1.06
N ALA A 18 19.82 -5.79 0.86
CA ALA A 18 20.79 -5.55 -0.20
C ALA A 18 21.28 -6.87 -0.82
N THR A 19 21.73 -6.84 -2.07
CA THR A 19 22.44 -7.97 -2.73
C THR A 19 23.96 -7.84 -2.56
N ARG A 20 24.76 -8.91 -2.81
CA ARG A 20 26.22 -8.78 -2.93
C ARG A 20 26.66 -7.82 -4.04
N ALA A 21 25.79 -7.51 -5.01
CA ALA A 21 26.03 -6.52 -6.06
C ALA A 21 26.04 -5.06 -5.54
N SER A 22 26.24 -4.85 -4.23
CA SER A 22 26.40 -3.54 -3.60
C SER A 22 25.22 -2.58 -3.79
N CYS A 23 24.00 -3.10 -3.97
CA CYS A 23 22.80 -2.28 -4.20
C CYS A 23 21.67 -2.64 -3.23
N SER A 24 21.00 -1.63 -2.67
CA SER A 24 19.83 -1.78 -1.80
C SER A 24 18.60 -2.19 -2.63
N ILE A 25 17.87 -3.20 -2.19
CA ILE A 25 16.65 -3.69 -2.85
C ILE A 25 15.41 -3.05 -2.23
N SER A 26 15.42 -2.89 -0.90
CA SER A 26 14.31 -2.31 -0.15
C SER A 26 14.81 -1.71 1.17
N CYS A 27 14.10 -0.72 1.69
CA CYS A 27 14.36 -0.08 2.97
C CYS A 27 13.04 0.13 3.73
N ASN A 28 13.07 -0.05 5.05
CA ASN A 28 11.92 0.23 5.91
C ASN A 28 11.67 1.75 6.00
N TYR A 29 10.53 2.14 6.57
CA TYR A 29 10.14 3.54 6.62
C TYR A 29 11.07 4.40 7.49
N GLU A 30 11.70 3.83 8.52
CA GLU A 30 12.72 4.52 9.31
C GLU A 30 13.98 4.85 8.50
N ALA A 31 14.44 3.92 7.68
CA ALA A 31 15.55 4.17 6.76
C ALA A 31 15.16 5.22 5.70
N ARG A 32 13.93 5.17 5.16
CA ARG A 32 13.44 6.17 4.19
C ARG A 32 13.39 7.59 4.76
N ARG A 33 13.01 7.74 6.04
CA ARG A 33 13.06 9.04 6.73
C ARG A 33 14.46 9.65 6.77
N ARG A 34 15.50 8.81 6.76
CA ARG A 34 16.91 9.23 6.72
C ARG A 34 17.47 9.38 5.30
N GLY A 35 16.59 9.39 4.28
CA GLY A 35 16.99 9.58 2.88
C GLY A 35 17.43 8.32 2.14
N LEU A 36 17.28 7.13 2.73
CA LEU A 36 17.55 5.88 1.99
C LEU A 36 16.44 5.57 0.99
N HIS A 37 16.84 5.36 -0.25
CA HIS A 37 15.99 4.93 -1.35
C HIS A 37 16.35 3.51 -1.81
N LYS A 38 15.40 2.89 -2.51
CA LYS A 38 15.64 1.61 -3.20
C LYS A 38 16.62 1.81 -4.35
N LEU A 39 17.35 0.77 -4.69
CA LEU A 39 18.31 0.72 -5.79
C LEU A 39 19.49 1.70 -5.64
N GLN A 40 19.81 2.08 -4.40
CA GLN A 40 20.98 2.88 -4.06
C GLN A 40 22.18 1.99 -3.77
N LEU A 41 23.39 2.48 -4.05
CA LEU A 41 24.59 1.75 -3.69
C LEU A 41 24.71 1.63 -2.17
N VAL A 42 25.13 0.46 -1.67
CA VAL A 42 25.35 0.21 -0.23
C VAL A 42 26.38 1.17 0.35
N LYS A 43 27.36 1.61 -0.46
CA LYS A 43 28.33 2.64 -0.08
C LYS A 43 27.66 3.97 0.24
N GLU A 44 26.68 4.39 -0.57
CA GLU A 44 25.93 5.64 -0.36
C GLU A 44 24.94 5.49 0.79
N ALA A 45 24.26 4.35 0.88
CA ALA A 45 23.40 3.99 2.00
C ALA A 45 24.12 4.11 3.35
N LYS A 46 25.38 3.62 3.43
CA LYS A 46 26.23 3.74 4.62
C LYS A 46 26.68 5.18 4.91
N ARG A 47 26.81 6.04 3.91
CA ARG A 47 27.10 7.48 4.13
C ARG A 47 25.90 8.17 4.80
N LEU A 48 24.68 7.84 4.36
CA LEU A 48 23.44 8.39 4.93
C LEU A 48 23.10 7.81 6.30
N CYS A 49 23.45 6.55 6.54
CA CYS A 49 23.23 5.86 7.81
C CYS A 49 24.45 5.02 8.19
N PRO A 50 25.43 5.62 8.91
CA PRO A 50 26.65 4.94 9.34
C PRO A 50 26.40 3.72 10.22
N ASP A 51 25.29 3.72 10.96
CA ASP A 51 24.91 2.66 11.91
C ASP A 51 24.33 1.39 11.23
N LEU A 52 24.14 1.39 9.90
CA LEU A 52 23.66 0.23 9.14
C LEU A 52 24.69 -0.91 9.19
N VAL A 53 24.46 -1.89 10.06
CA VAL A 53 25.26 -3.10 10.14
C VAL A 53 24.67 -4.22 9.27
N PRO A 54 25.49 -5.07 8.63
CA PRO A 54 25.02 -6.30 8.02
C PRO A 54 24.24 -7.15 9.04
N SER A 55 23.14 -7.77 8.61
CA SER A 55 22.48 -8.79 9.40
C SER A 55 23.53 -9.84 9.72
N PRO A 56 23.70 -10.24 10.99
CA PRO A 56 24.32 -11.52 11.23
C PRO A 56 23.46 -12.52 10.48
N VAL A 57 24.00 -13.07 9.38
CA VAL A 57 23.60 -14.40 8.95
C VAL A 57 23.73 -15.21 10.22
N LEU A 58 22.66 -15.87 10.66
CA LEU A 58 22.68 -16.79 11.80
C LEU A 58 23.87 -17.74 11.62
N GLN A 59 25.03 -17.39 12.15
CA GLN A 59 26.04 -18.37 12.46
C GLN A 59 25.41 -19.15 13.60
N ARG A 60 25.16 -20.44 13.35
CA ARG A 60 24.71 -21.39 14.35
C ARG A 60 25.78 -21.42 15.45
N GLY A 61 25.56 -20.66 16.52
CA GLY A 61 26.37 -20.62 17.72
C GLY A 61 25.47 -20.24 18.91
N PRO A 62 25.66 -20.87 20.08
CA PRO A 62 24.78 -20.64 21.22
C PRO A 62 25.18 -19.31 21.89
N SER A 63 24.17 -18.52 22.24
CA SER A 63 24.29 -17.27 23.01
C SER A 63 24.63 -16.01 22.19
N ILE A 64 23.59 -15.34 21.67
CA ILE A 64 23.66 -13.92 21.29
C ILE A 64 22.84 -13.13 22.30
N SER A 65 23.54 -12.36 23.13
CA SER A 65 22.98 -11.39 24.08
C SER A 65 22.14 -10.35 23.34
N LEU A 66 20.96 -10.06 23.89
CA LEU A 66 19.79 -9.54 23.18
C LEU A 66 19.61 -8.02 23.38
N THR A 67 20.71 -7.27 23.50
CA THR A 67 20.67 -5.91 24.09
C THR A 67 21.07 -4.76 23.16
N ARG A 68 21.35 -4.98 21.87
CA ARG A 68 21.55 -3.87 20.91
C ARG A 68 20.63 -3.99 19.71
N VAL A 69 19.70 -3.05 19.57
CA VAL A 69 18.84 -2.88 18.39
C VAL A 69 19.69 -2.30 17.27
N SER A 70 20.53 -3.14 16.66
CA SER A 70 21.41 -2.71 15.56
C SER A 70 20.61 -2.62 14.25
N GLN A 71 20.86 -1.57 13.46
CA GLN A 71 20.23 -1.36 12.14
C GLN A 71 20.73 -2.41 11.15
N VAL A 72 19.85 -3.09 10.41
CA VAL A 72 20.21 -4.35 9.73
C VAL A 72 20.16 -4.24 8.20
N ILE A 73 21.24 -4.63 7.51
CA ILE A 73 21.25 -4.98 6.07
C ILE A 73 21.02 -6.49 5.91
N VAL A 74 19.85 -6.89 5.41
CA VAL A 74 19.57 -8.31 5.11
C VAL A 74 20.10 -8.65 3.72
N LEU A 75 20.95 -9.67 3.59
CA LEU A 75 21.38 -10.21 2.29
C LEU A 75 20.17 -10.86 1.60
N GLY A 76 19.70 -10.24 0.52
CA GLY A 76 18.45 -10.60 -0.18
C GLY A 76 18.60 -11.63 -1.30
N GLU A 77 19.72 -12.34 -1.38
CA GLU A 77 19.99 -13.31 -2.47
C GLU A 77 19.07 -14.52 -2.39
N ASP A 78 18.82 -15.03 -1.17
CA ASP A 78 17.81 -16.05 -0.95
C ASP A 78 16.42 -15.41 -0.79
N LEU A 79 15.71 -15.35 -1.92
CA LEU A 79 14.33 -14.86 -1.97
C LEU A 79 13.32 -15.83 -1.35
N THR A 80 13.71 -17.04 -0.95
CA THR A 80 12.80 -18.08 -0.45
C THR A 80 12.01 -17.61 0.76
N ARG A 81 12.64 -16.86 1.67
CA ARG A 81 11.98 -16.31 2.87
C ARG A 81 10.86 -15.33 2.49
N PHE A 82 11.13 -14.42 1.55
CA PHE A 82 10.16 -13.45 1.06
C PHE A 82 9.04 -14.13 0.25
N ARG A 83 9.38 -15.16 -0.54
CA ARG A 83 8.40 -15.97 -1.28
C ARG A 83 7.46 -16.72 -0.34
N ASN A 84 8.00 -17.33 0.72
CA ASN A 84 7.20 -18.06 1.71
C ASN A 84 6.29 -17.11 2.50
N ALA A 85 6.81 -15.95 2.93
CA ALA A 85 6.00 -14.91 3.54
C ALA A 85 4.88 -14.44 2.58
N SER A 86 5.19 -14.18 1.31
CA SER A 86 4.19 -13.80 0.31
C SER A 86 3.10 -14.86 0.11
N LYS A 87 3.47 -16.15 0.05
CA LYS A 87 2.51 -17.25 -0.04
C LYS A 87 1.59 -17.34 1.18
N ASP A 88 2.16 -17.14 2.37
CA ASP A 88 1.40 -17.14 3.63
C ASP A 88 0.41 -15.97 3.69
N LEU A 89 0.87 -14.77 3.35
CA LEU A 89 0.01 -13.57 3.30
C LEU A 89 -1.10 -13.69 2.26
N HIS A 90 -0.78 -14.22 1.07
CA HIS A 90 -1.78 -14.45 0.04
C HIS A 90 -2.82 -15.49 0.47
N ARG A 91 -2.40 -16.58 1.14
CA ARG A 91 -3.35 -17.56 1.70
C ARG A 91 -4.25 -16.94 2.76
N PHE A 92 -3.70 -16.11 3.64
CA PHE A 92 -4.45 -15.38 4.64
C PHE A 92 -5.51 -14.45 4.01
N LEU A 93 -5.11 -13.59 3.07
CA LEU A 93 -6.04 -12.67 2.41
C LEU A 93 -7.12 -13.39 1.60
N ARG A 94 -6.79 -14.54 0.99
CA ARG A 94 -7.75 -15.36 0.24
C ARG A 94 -8.91 -15.85 1.11
N GLN A 95 -8.71 -16.06 2.41
CA GLN A 95 -9.79 -16.49 3.32
C GLN A 95 -10.94 -15.48 3.41
N PHE A 96 -10.67 -14.21 3.10
CA PHE A 96 -11.66 -13.13 3.12
C PHE A 96 -12.25 -12.85 1.73
N SER A 97 -11.82 -13.54 0.68
CA SER A 97 -12.34 -13.35 -0.67
C SER A 97 -13.38 -14.40 -0.99
N TRP A 98 -14.62 -13.96 -1.23
CA TRP A 98 -15.72 -14.84 -1.60
C TRP A 98 -15.61 -15.38 -3.04
N ASN A 99 -14.88 -14.70 -3.92
CA ASN A 99 -14.72 -15.06 -5.34
C ASN A 99 -13.33 -15.62 -5.71
N GLY A 100 -12.39 -15.69 -4.76
CA GLY A 100 -11.07 -16.28 -4.96
C GLY A 100 -10.11 -15.50 -5.86
N ARG A 101 -10.42 -14.24 -6.22
CA ARG A 101 -9.56 -13.41 -7.08
C ARG A 101 -8.29 -12.93 -6.36
N VAL A 102 -7.21 -12.76 -7.12
CA VAL A 102 -5.89 -12.36 -6.60
C VAL A 102 -5.86 -10.90 -6.12
N TRP A 103 -6.57 -10.02 -6.84
CA TRP A 103 -6.95 -8.72 -6.31
C TRP A 103 -8.22 -8.92 -5.52
N LEU A 104 -8.27 -8.37 -4.30
CA LEU A 104 -9.41 -8.50 -3.39
C LEU A 104 -10.61 -7.72 -3.95
N ASP A 105 -11.29 -8.36 -4.90
CA ASP A 105 -12.59 -7.97 -5.41
C ASP A 105 -13.60 -8.36 -4.35
N VAL A 106 -14.16 -7.34 -3.69
CA VAL A 106 -15.07 -7.48 -2.54
C VAL A 106 -16.50 -7.11 -2.92
N THR A 107 -16.80 -7.01 -4.22
CA THR A 107 -18.07 -6.48 -4.72
C THR A 107 -19.25 -7.26 -4.17
N ASP A 108 -19.20 -8.59 -4.24
CA ASP A 108 -20.25 -9.49 -3.76
C ASP A 108 -20.42 -9.46 -2.23
N GLN A 109 -19.30 -9.37 -1.49
CA GLN A 109 -19.31 -9.24 -0.04
C GLN A 109 -19.89 -7.90 0.41
N VAL A 110 -19.53 -6.82 -0.28
CA VAL A 110 -20.05 -5.48 0.00
C VAL A 110 -21.53 -5.39 -0.37
N ASP A 111 -21.95 -5.89 -1.53
CA ASP A 111 -23.37 -5.87 -1.94
C ASP A 111 -24.25 -6.63 -0.97
N TYR A 112 -23.80 -7.78 -0.48
CA TYR A 112 -24.49 -8.53 0.57
C TYR A 112 -24.61 -7.72 1.86
N ASN A 113 -23.55 -7.03 2.28
CA ASN A 113 -23.60 -6.23 3.51
C ASN A 113 -24.43 -4.95 3.34
N VAL A 114 -24.48 -4.37 2.14
CA VAL A 114 -25.37 -3.25 1.84
C VAL A 114 -26.83 -3.65 2.06
N SER A 115 -27.24 -4.86 1.67
CA SER A 115 -28.62 -5.32 1.88
C SER A 115 -28.98 -5.60 3.35
N LEU A 116 -27.97 -5.79 4.21
CA LEU A 116 -28.15 -6.00 5.66
C LEU A 116 -28.16 -4.69 6.46
N LEU A 117 -27.80 -3.55 5.86
CA LEU A 117 -27.74 -2.28 6.58
C LEU A 117 -29.12 -1.77 6.96
N ASN A 118 -29.28 -1.45 8.24
CA ASN A 118 -30.42 -0.71 8.73
C ASN A 118 -30.14 0.80 8.65
N ALA A 119 -30.83 1.50 7.74
CA ALA A 119 -30.68 2.94 7.55
C ALA A 119 -30.98 3.77 8.81
N ASN A 120 -31.78 3.23 9.75
CA ASN A 120 -32.13 3.91 11.00
C ASN A 120 -31.07 3.71 12.11
N TYR A 121 -30.07 2.85 11.90
CA TYR A 121 -29.09 2.50 12.93
C TYR A 121 -27.70 2.24 12.35
N LEU A 122 -27.07 3.30 11.82
CA LEU A 122 -25.77 3.22 11.14
C LEU A 122 -24.57 3.22 12.10
N ALA A 123 -24.68 3.82 13.28
CA ALA A 123 -23.54 3.99 14.20
C ALA A 123 -22.96 2.67 14.75
N ASN A 124 -23.78 1.62 14.83
CA ASN A 124 -23.39 0.30 15.30
C ASN A 124 -23.83 -0.77 14.29
N ALA A 125 -23.50 -0.55 13.03
CA ALA A 125 -23.73 -1.51 11.97
C ALA A 125 -22.85 -2.76 12.16
N TYR A 126 -23.24 -3.86 11.52
CA TYR A 126 -22.52 -5.13 11.56
C TYR A 126 -22.11 -5.58 10.17
N PHE A 127 -20.84 -5.90 10.00
CA PHE A 127 -20.29 -6.40 8.74
C PHE A 127 -20.13 -7.91 8.82
N CYS A 128 -20.93 -8.63 8.03
CA CYS A 128 -20.88 -10.08 7.91
C CYS A 128 -19.77 -10.53 6.95
N LEU A 129 -18.91 -11.45 7.40
CA LEU A 129 -17.78 -12.00 6.65
C LEU A 129 -18.08 -13.38 6.03
N SER A 130 -19.11 -14.09 6.51
CA SER A 130 -19.48 -15.43 6.06
C SER A 130 -20.96 -15.51 5.70
N LYS A 131 -21.30 -16.13 4.56
CA LYS A 131 -22.69 -16.39 4.20
C LYS A 131 -23.33 -17.49 5.05
N ASP A 132 -22.52 -18.43 5.51
CA ASP A 132 -22.96 -19.61 6.25
C ASP A 132 -23.08 -19.35 7.75
N ASP A 133 -22.36 -18.34 8.25
CA ASP A 133 -22.34 -17.97 9.66
C ASP A 133 -22.51 -16.46 9.84
N PRO A 134 -23.73 -15.98 10.12
CA PRO A 134 -24.01 -14.55 10.30
C PRO A 134 -23.35 -13.97 11.56
N THR A 135 -22.89 -14.81 12.49
CA THR A 135 -22.15 -14.37 13.68
C THR A 135 -20.68 -14.11 13.40
N HIS A 136 -20.19 -14.51 12.21
CA HIS A 136 -18.83 -14.26 11.80
C HIS A 136 -18.71 -12.91 11.09
N GLY A 137 -18.19 -11.92 11.79
CA GLY A 137 -18.15 -10.54 11.31
C GLY A 137 -17.56 -9.56 12.30
N PHE A 138 -17.80 -8.27 12.08
CA PHE A 138 -17.33 -7.21 12.97
C PHE A 138 -18.29 -6.02 13.02
N ALA A 139 -18.39 -5.38 14.18
CA ALA A 139 -19.14 -4.15 14.33
C ALA A 139 -18.38 -2.96 13.74
N PHE A 140 -19.10 -2.00 13.15
CA PHE A 140 -18.53 -0.78 12.61
C PHE A 140 -19.52 0.38 12.61
N ASP A 141 -18.96 1.58 12.55
CA ASP A 141 -19.73 2.82 12.43
C ASP A 141 -19.90 3.18 10.95
N ALA A 142 -21.10 2.99 10.41
CA ALA A 142 -21.47 3.30 9.02
C ALA A 142 -21.87 4.78 8.82
N THR A 143 -21.61 5.67 9.77
CA THR A 143 -21.86 7.11 9.60
C THR A 143 -20.70 7.84 8.92
N GLN A 144 -19.52 7.22 8.83
CA GLN A 144 -18.30 7.84 8.33
C GLN A 144 -17.35 6.81 7.70
N PHE A 145 -16.51 7.26 6.76
CA PHE A 145 -15.51 6.38 6.15
C PHE A 145 -14.42 5.96 7.13
N ALA A 146 -13.96 4.72 7.00
CA ALA A 146 -12.75 4.28 7.69
C ALA A 146 -11.51 4.79 6.94
N GLY A 147 -10.70 5.63 7.60
CA GLY A 147 -9.45 6.15 7.05
C GLY A 147 -9.65 7.36 6.14
N ASN A 148 -8.62 7.68 5.34
CA ASN A 148 -8.61 8.89 4.52
C ASN A 148 -9.49 8.72 3.27
N THR A 149 -10.04 9.84 2.80
CA THR A 149 -10.80 9.92 1.54
C THR A 149 -10.12 10.87 0.57
N TYR A 150 -10.36 10.66 -0.73
CA TYR A 150 -10.04 11.63 -1.77
C TYR A 150 -11.31 11.90 -2.61
N PRO A 151 -11.73 13.17 -2.77
CA PRO A 151 -11.24 14.35 -2.06
C PRO A 151 -11.47 14.22 -0.55
N ALA A 152 -10.71 14.97 0.26
CA ALA A 152 -10.85 15.01 1.71
C ALA A 152 -12.21 15.61 2.07
N SER A 153 -13.22 14.75 2.16
CA SER A 153 -14.60 15.12 2.45
C SER A 153 -15.03 14.32 3.67
N GLY A 154 -15.11 15.03 4.81
CA GLY A 154 -15.28 14.47 6.14
C GLY A 154 -16.71 14.18 6.55
N GLU A 155 -17.72 14.52 5.75
CA GLU A 155 -19.11 14.38 6.15
C GLU A 155 -19.95 13.85 4.99
N LEU A 156 -20.79 12.84 5.26
CA LEU A 156 -21.89 12.50 4.37
C LEU A 156 -22.83 13.72 4.38
N SER A 157 -22.75 14.56 3.35
CA SER A 157 -23.74 15.62 3.17
C SER A 157 -25.13 14.99 3.13
N SER A 158 -26.01 15.47 4.01
CA SER A 158 -27.36 14.99 4.29
C SER A 158 -28.31 14.98 3.09
N ALA A 159 -27.87 15.44 1.92
CA ALA A 159 -28.60 15.40 0.65
C ALA A 159 -28.31 14.15 -0.20
N ALA A 160 -27.34 13.31 0.17
CA ALA A 160 -26.84 12.19 -0.65
C ALA A 160 -27.12 10.80 -0.05
N ASN A 161 -28.24 10.64 0.67
CA ASN A 161 -28.59 9.38 1.35
C ASN A 161 -28.79 8.16 0.42
N HIS A 162 -28.63 8.27 -0.90
CA HIS A 162 -28.87 7.18 -1.85
C HIS A 162 -27.84 7.02 -2.99
N ASP A 163 -26.62 7.57 -2.90
CA ASP A 163 -25.59 7.11 -3.85
C ASP A 163 -25.13 5.69 -3.46
N SER A 164 -25.77 4.71 -4.08
CA SER A 164 -25.50 3.28 -3.94
C SER A 164 -24.00 2.97 -4.07
N LEU A 165 -23.25 3.73 -4.87
CA LEU A 165 -21.81 3.55 -5.04
C LEU A 165 -21.01 4.05 -3.83
N ARG A 166 -21.37 5.23 -3.30
CA ARG A 166 -20.73 5.79 -2.09
C ARG A 166 -20.90 4.86 -0.89
N LEU A 167 -22.09 4.27 -0.73
CA LEU A 167 -22.36 3.30 0.33
C LEU A 167 -21.52 2.02 0.19
N ARG A 168 -21.35 1.50 -1.03
CA ARG A 168 -20.44 0.37 -1.28
C ARG A 168 -18.99 0.70 -0.90
N LEU A 169 -18.51 1.88 -1.27
CA LEU A 169 -17.14 2.32 -0.95
C LEU A 169 -16.95 2.53 0.55
N LEU A 170 -17.99 3.01 1.24
CA LEU A 170 -18.01 3.12 2.69
C LEU A 170 -17.75 1.75 3.33
N LEU A 171 -18.57 0.75 2.98
CA LEU A 171 -18.42 -0.61 3.49
C LEU A 171 -17.06 -1.22 3.11
N GLY A 172 -16.62 -1.00 1.87
CA GLY A 172 -15.29 -1.40 1.41
C GLY A 172 -14.16 -0.80 2.24
N SER A 173 -14.29 0.45 2.70
CA SER A 173 -13.30 1.09 3.58
C SER A 173 -13.23 0.43 4.96
N HIS A 174 -14.37 0.03 5.53
CA HIS A 174 -14.43 -0.68 6.80
C HIS A 174 -13.86 -2.09 6.71
N LEU A 175 -14.19 -2.82 5.65
CA LEU A 175 -13.57 -4.11 5.35
C LEU A 175 -12.05 -3.98 5.21
N ALA A 176 -11.57 -2.97 4.46
CA ALA A 176 -10.14 -2.71 4.34
C ALA A 176 -9.46 -2.45 5.69
N ARG A 177 -10.09 -1.66 6.57
CA ARG A 177 -9.57 -1.40 7.92
C ARG A 177 -9.51 -2.68 8.76
N HIS A 178 -10.56 -3.49 8.71
CA HIS A 178 -10.62 -4.77 9.42
C HIS A 178 -9.51 -5.72 8.93
N LEU A 179 -9.38 -5.92 7.62
CA LEU A 179 -8.34 -6.79 7.04
C LEU A 179 -6.93 -6.35 7.39
N ARG A 180 -6.68 -5.03 7.42
CA ARG A 180 -5.38 -4.48 7.84
C ARG A 180 -5.10 -4.76 9.32
N ALA A 181 -6.10 -4.60 10.19
CA ALA A 181 -5.99 -4.93 11.61
C ALA A 181 -5.70 -6.42 11.81
N GLU A 182 -6.43 -7.30 11.12
CA GLU A 182 -6.22 -8.75 11.20
C GLU A 182 -4.85 -9.17 10.65
N LEU A 183 -4.40 -8.56 9.54
CA LEU A 183 -3.05 -8.77 9.01
C LEU A 183 -1.97 -8.40 10.04
N GLN A 184 -2.15 -7.28 10.75
CA GLN A 184 -1.22 -6.83 11.77
C GLN A 184 -1.28 -7.74 13.01
N ASN A 185 -2.47 -8.09 13.48
CA ASN A 185 -2.67 -8.89 14.69
C ASN A 185 -2.18 -10.34 14.50
N GLN A 186 -2.55 -10.98 13.39
CA GLN A 186 -2.27 -12.39 13.16
C GLN A 186 -0.89 -12.64 12.54
N LYS A 187 -0.45 -11.74 11.64
CA LYS A 187 0.77 -11.95 10.85
C LYS A 187 1.90 -10.97 11.20
N GLY A 188 1.62 -9.88 11.94
CA GLY A 188 2.61 -8.88 12.30
C GLY A 188 3.05 -7.96 11.15
N TYR A 189 2.30 -7.92 10.05
CA TYR A 189 2.60 -7.07 8.90
C TYR A 189 1.64 -5.88 8.83
N THR A 190 2.18 -4.70 8.56
CA THR A 190 1.39 -3.52 8.20
C THR A 190 1.26 -3.42 6.68
N ALA A 191 0.11 -2.97 6.20
CA ALA A 191 -0.13 -2.74 4.77
C ALA A 191 -0.75 -1.36 4.55
N THR A 192 -0.57 -0.83 3.32
CA THR A 192 -1.38 0.27 2.82
C THR A 192 -2.39 -0.23 1.81
N VAL A 193 -3.58 0.36 1.81
CA VAL A 193 -4.71 -0.10 0.99
C VAL A 193 -5.35 1.07 0.28
N GLY A 194 -5.62 0.92 -1.01
CA GLY A 194 -6.45 1.86 -1.77
C GLY A 194 -7.79 1.20 -2.10
N ILE A 195 -8.87 1.93 -1.90
CA ILE A 195 -10.24 1.48 -2.15
C ILE A 195 -10.82 2.33 -3.29
N SER A 196 -11.24 1.67 -4.37
CA SER A 196 -11.85 2.30 -5.54
C SER A 196 -12.60 1.25 -6.38
N THR A 197 -13.23 1.69 -7.47
CA THR A 197 -14.01 0.86 -8.41
C THR A 197 -13.16 0.06 -9.39
N ASN A 198 -11.85 0.32 -9.49
CA ASN A 198 -10.97 -0.44 -10.37
C ASN A 198 -9.55 -0.60 -9.81
N LYS A 199 -8.79 -1.54 -10.39
CA LYS A 199 -7.44 -1.90 -9.92
C LYS A 199 -6.43 -0.76 -10.06
N LEU A 200 -6.55 0.07 -11.09
CA LEU A 200 -5.64 1.17 -11.38
C LEU A 200 -5.76 2.25 -10.29
N LEU A 201 -6.98 2.74 -10.06
CA LEU A 201 -7.29 3.74 -9.05
C LEU A 201 -7.00 3.21 -7.64
N SER A 202 -7.36 1.96 -7.33
CA SER A 202 -7.02 1.34 -6.05
C SER A 202 -5.51 1.26 -5.83
N LYS A 203 -4.71 1.01 -6.89
CA LYS A 203 -3.26 0.99 -6.78
C LYS A 203 -2.66 2.38 -6.52
N LEU A 204 -3.20 3.41 -7.18
CA LEU A 204 -2.78 4.80 -7.00
C LEU A 204 -3.20 5.33 -5.61
N ALA A 205 -4.46 5.14 -5.21
CA ALA A 205 -4.98 5.52 -3.90
C ALA A 205 -4.18 4.88 -2.76
N GLY A 206 -3.82 3.60 -2.87
CA GLY A 206 -3.01 2.90 -1.86
C GLY A 206 -1.56 3.41 -1.73
N ASN A 207 -1.13 4.30 -2.62
CA ASN A 207 0.18 4.97 -2.54
C ASN A 207 0.15 6.30 -1.79
N VAL A 208 -1.02 6.90 -1.57
CA VAL A 208 -1.18 8.24 -0.98
C VAL A 208 -0.78 8.22 0.49
N GLN A 209 -1.44 7.41 1.31
CA GLN A 209 -1.21 7.38 2.76
C GLN A 209 -0.26 6.23 3.17
N LYS A 210 1.04 6.51 3.19
CA LYS A 210 2.09 5.58 3.65
C LYS A 210 2.88 6.15 4.82
N PRO A 211 3.35 5.32 5.78
CA PRO A 211 3.07 3.90 5.97
C PRO A 211 1.73 3.61 6.65
N ASN A 212 1.27 2.35 6.61
CA ASN A 212 0.12 1.85 7.37
C ASN A 212 -1.12 2.78 7.32
N GLY A 213 -1.49 3.22 6.11
CA GLY A 213 -2.70 4.02 5.87
C GLY A 213 -3.63 3.36 4.88
N GLN A 214 -4.81 3.93 4.73
CA GLN A 214 -5.72 3.59 3.63
C GLN A 214 -6.35 4.85 3.06
N THR A 215 -6.70 4.80 1.78
CA THR A 215 -7.32 5.91 1.07
C THR A 215 -8.45 5.38 0.21
N THR A 216 -9.65 5.94 0.37
CA THR A 216 -10.83 5.65 -0.45
C THR A 216 -11.03 6.76 -1.46
N LEU A 217 -11.02 6.44 -2.75
CA LEU A 217 -11.35 7.40 -3.81
C LEU A 217 -12.88 7.47 -3.96
N LEU A 218 -13.44 8.66 -3.87
CA LEU A 218 -14.88 8.90 -3.83
C LEU A 218 -15.44 9.39 -5.17
N PRO A 219 -16.69 9.04 -5.50
CA PRO A 219 -17.42 9.64 -6.63
C PRO A 219 -17.69 11.14 -6.39
N PRO A 220 -18.06 11.90 -7.43
CA PRO A 220 -18.33 11.43 -8.80
C PRO A 220 -17.02 11.21 -9.59
N TYR A 221 -16.95 10.08 -10.30
CA TYR A 221 -15.71 9.59 -10.92
C TYR A 221 -15.37 10.27 -12.25
N ASP A 222 -16.33 10.94 -12.88
CA ASP A 222 -16.12 11.81 -14.04
C ASP A 222 -15.12 12.95 -13.75
N THR A 223 -15.16 13.49 -12.53
CA THR A 223 -14.33 14.61 -12.09
C THR A 223 -13.24 14.16 -11.13
N ASN A 224 -13.59 13.45 -10.06
CA ASN A 224 -12.61 13.09 -9.02
C ASN A 224 -11.56 12.10 -9.51
N ALA A 225 -11.88 11.20 -10.45
CA ALA A 225 -10.87 10.29 -10.98
C ALA A 225 -9.84 11.04 -11.82
N THR A 226 -10.30 11.95 -12.68
CA THR A 226 -9.47 12.79 -13.54
C THR A 226 -8.56 13.66 -12.68
N ASN A 227 -9.12 14.45 -11.76
CA ASN A 227 -8.35 15.28 -10.83
C ASN A 227 -7.33 14.46 -10.01
N PHE A 228 -7.71 13.25 -9.58
CA PHE A 228 -6.80 12.38 -8.84
C PHE A 228 -5.62 11.90 -9.69
N ILE A 229 -5.87 11.56 -10.96
CA ILE A 229 -4.83 11.04 -11.85
C ILE A 229 -3.94 12.17 -12.37
N ASP A 230 -4.50 13.36 -12.62
CA ASP A 230 -3.83 14.46 -13.30
C ASP A 230 -2.55 14.92 -12.59
N ASP A 231 -2.50 14.86 -11.25
CA ASP A 231 -1.31 15.23 -10.47
C ASP A 231 -0.18 14.18 -10.51
N HIS A 232 -0.43 12.98 -11.04
CA HIS A 232 0.54 11.90 -11.04
C HIS A 232 1.54 12.06 -12.20
N ASP A 233 2.83 11.94 -11.90
CA ASP A 233 3.86 11.75 -12.93
C ASP A 233 3.50 10.55 -13.84
N ILE A 234 3.59 10.76 -15.15
CA ILE A 234 3.15 9.80 -16.16
C ILE A 234 3.85 8.44 -16.02
N GLY A 235 5.11 8.43 -15.55
CA GLY A 235 5.89 7.21 -15.32
C GLY A 235 5.55 6.48 -14.01
N LYS A 236 4.70 7.06 -13.16
CA LYS A 236 4.18 6.43 -11.93
C LYS A 236 2.84 5.75 -12.12
N ILE A 237 2.16 6.01 -13.24
CA ILE A 237 0.86 5.41 -13.55
C ILE A 237 1.05 3.94 -13.93
N PRO A 238 0.40 2.99 -13.22
CA PRO A 238 0.46 1.58 -13.57
C PRO A 238 0.01 1.32 -15.01
N GLY A 239 0.81 0.54 -15.75
CA GLY A 239 0.59 0.29 -17.18
C GLY A 239 1.45 1.16 -18.10
N ILE A 240 1.96 2.30 -17.62
CA ILE A 240 2.88 3.15 -18.37
C ILE A 240 4.32 2.79 -18.02
N GLY A 241 4.94 1.96 -18.86
CA GLY A 241 6.35 1.59 -18.73
C GLY A 241 7.30 2.72 -19.12
N PHE A 242 8.57 2.57 -18.74
CA PHE A 242 9.64 3.56 -18.98
C PHE A 242 9.66 4.11 -20.42
N LYS A 243 9.69 3.24 -21.43
CA LYS A 243 9.76 3.64 -22.85
C LYS A 243 8.52 4.45 -23.28
N LEU A 244 7.34 4.08 -22.81
CA LEU A 244 6.10 4.80 -23.15
C LEU A 244 6.08 6.16 -22.45
N ALA A 245 6.42 6.19 -21.15
CA ALA A 245 6.56 7.44 -20.40
C ALA A 245 7.55 8.40 -21.08
N GLN A 246 8.67 7.90 -21.61
CA GLN A 246 9.63 8.71 -22.36
C GLN A 246 9.06 9.32 -23.63
N LYS A 247 8.30 8.53 -24.41
CA LYS A 247 7.63 9.03 -25.61
C LYS A 247 6.62 10.12 -25.27
N LEU A 248 5.82 9.91 -24.23
CA LEU A 248 4.83 10.88 -23.76
C LEU A 248 5.50 12.17 -23.24
N ARG A 249 6.59 12.04 -22.46
CA ARG A 249 7.40 13.18 -22.05
C ARG A 249 7.97 13.93 -23.25
N GLY A 250 8.50 13.22 -24.23
CA GLY A 250 9.05 13.83 -25.43
C GLY A 250 8.01 14.56 -26.27
N PHE A 251 6.79 14.00 -26.33
CA PHE A 251 5.64 14.64 -26.98
C PHE A 251 5.23 15.95 -26.27
N VAL A 252 5.07 15.92 -24.95
CA VAL A 252 4.69 17.13 -24.18
C VAL A 252 5.80 18.18 -24.20
N LEU A 253 7.06 17.77 -24.01
CA LEU A 253 8.21 18.69 -23.93
C LEU A 253 8.72 19.15 -25.30
N GLN A 254 8.26 18.55 -26.40
CA GLN A 254 8.77 18.76 -27.76
C GLN A 254 10.29 18.53 -27.90
N ARG A 255 10.88 17.74 -27.00
CA ARG A 255 12.32 17.38 -26.97
C ARG A 255 12.55 16.12 -26.15
N ALA A 256 13.75 15.52 -26.24
CA ALA A 256 14.12 14.42 -25.35
C ALA A 256 14.16 14.87 -23.88
N ALA A 257 13.60 14.04 -22.97
CA ALA A 257 13.62 14.28 -21.53
C ALA A 257 14.99 13.96 -20.92
N ALA A 258 15.44 14.77 -19.95
CA ALA A 258 16.73 14.60 -19.29
C ALA A 258 16.65 13.62 -18.11
N PHE A 259 17.80 13.05 -17.71
CA PHE A 259 17.90 12.07 -16.63
C PHE A 259 18.75 12.59 -15.46
N SER A 260 18.40 12.16 -14.24
CA SER A 260 19.22 12.35 -13.05
C SER A 260 20.25 11.21 -12.95
N ASP A 261 21.53 11.54 -12.94
CA ASP A 261 22.59 10.58 -12.60
C ASP A 261 22.56 10.30 -11.09
N GLY A 262 22.43 9.02 -10.68
CA GLY A 262 22.49 8.63 -9.27
C GLY A 262 21.67 7.41 -8.84
N LEU A 263 20.75 6.93 -9.68
CA LEU A 263 20.07 5.64 -9.50
C LEU A 263 20.39 4.75 -10.70
N LEU A 264 20.52 3.43 -10.50
CA LEU A 264 20.75 2.47 -11.60
C LEU A 264 19.67 2.56 -12.71
N TYR A 265 18.51 3.11 -12.36
CA TYR A 265 17.51 3.62 -13.29
C TYR A 265 17.21 5.08 -12.88
N GLY A 266 17.95 6.03 -13.43
CA GLY A 266 17.83 7.46 -13.12
C GLY A 266 16.37 7.95 -13.19
N GLY A 267 15.97 8.80 -12.25
CA GLY A 267 14.73 9.56 -12.38
C GLY A 267 14.83 10.49 -13.60
N THR A 268 13.69 10.89 -14.16
CA THR A 268 13.69 12.03 -15.09
C THR A 268 13.87 13.32 -14.31
N GLN A 269 14.62 14.28 -14.86
CA GLN A 269 14.79 15.59 -14.21
C GLN A 269 13.48 16.37 -14.23
N GLU A 270 12.73 16.27 -15.33
CA GLU A 270 11.43 16.89 -15.49
C GLU A 270 10.30 15.96 -15.02
N GLN A 271 9.34 16.54 -14.30
CA GLN A 271 8.07 15.90 -13.96
C GLN A 271 7.05 16.29 -15.04
N VAL A 272 6.53 15.29 -15.74
CA VAL A 272 5.41 15.46 -16.69
C VAL A 272 4.26 14.64 -16.14
N THR A 273 3.14 15.29 -15.91
CA THR A 273 1.97 14.69 -15.28
C THR A 273 1.01 14.11 -16.32
N ALA A 274 -0.02 13.39 -15.87
CA ALA A 274 -1.09 12.96 -16.76
C ALA A 274 -1.90 14.15 -17.30
N GLY A 275 -2.12 15.18 -16.47
CA GLY A 275 -2.81 16.39 -16.88
C GLY A 275 -2.10 17.11 -18.04
N ASP A 276 -0.76 17.19 -17.99
CA ASP A 276 0.04 17.79 -19.05
C ASP A 276 -0.18 17.07 -20.40
N VAL A 277 -0.21 15.74 -20.40
CA VAL A 277 -0.45 14.93 -21.60
C VAL A 277 -1.87 15.15 -22.14
N GLY A 278 -2.87 15.23 -21.25
CA GLY A 278 -4.25 15.50 -21.63
C GLY A 278 -4.43 16.88 -22.25
N SER A 279 -3.71 17.89 -21.75
CA SER A 279 -3.75 19.27 -22.27
C SER A 279 -3.00 19.48 -23.59
N ALA A 280 -2.07 18.58 -23.92
CA ALA A 280 -1.26 18.64 -25.14
C ALA A 280 -1.90 17.93 -26.35
N SER A 281 -3.07 17.30 -26.14
CA SER A 281 -3.85 16.56 -27.15
C SER A 281 -4.92 17.45 -27.77
#